data_AF-A0A943XET3-F1
#
_entry.id   AF-A0A943XET3-F1
#
_cell.length_a   1.000
_cell.length_b   1.000
_cell.length_c   1.000
_cell.angle_alpha   90.00
_cell.angle_beta   90.00
_cell.angle_gamma   90.00
#
_symmetry.space_group_name_H-M   'P 1'
#
loop_
_entity.id
_entity.type
_entity.pdbx_description
1 polymer ?
#
loop_
_entity_poly.entity_id
_entity_poly.type
_entity_poly.pdbx_seq_one_letter_code
_entity_poly.pdbx_strand_id
1 'polypeptide(L)'
;MSYLYLIIGAIFVNNFILAQFLGICPFLGVSKKTDSALGMGVAVIFVMGVASIITYAVNLLLIKWNVEYIQTIAFILVIAALVQLVEIVIKRFSPGLYNALGVYLPLITTNCAVLGVAIVNVTPSYGYNLIQAFLNGVFSGVGFTLAIVLMAGIREKLRHSDIPESFQGFPITLVAASIMSMAFTAFGGMI
;
A
#
# COMPACT_ATOMS: atom_id res chain seq x y z
N MET A 1 7.64 16.70 -15.80
CA MET A 1 8.16 15.35 -15.54
C MET A 1 7.45 14.37 -16.47
N SER A 2 8.18 13.62 -17.31
CA SER A 2 7.53 12.67 -18.22
C SER A 2 6.80 11.58 -17.42
N TYR A 3 5.63 11.13 -17.90
CA TYR A 3 4.81 10.13 -17.21
C TYR A 3 5.60 8.86 -16.86
N LEU A 4 6.62 8.50 -17.67
CA LEU A 4 7.52 7.37 -17.41
C LEU A 4 8.35 7.54 -16.12
N TYR A 5 8.88 8.72 -15.82
CA TYR A 5 9.63 8.95 -14.58
C TYR A 5 8.73 8.86 -13.35
N LEU A 6 7.47 9.31 -13.46
CA LEU A 6 6.49 9.19 -12.38
C LEU A 6 6.16 7.72 -12.09
N ILE A 7 6.01 6.92 -13.15
CA ILE A 7 5.69 5.49 -13.05
C ILE A 7 6.86 4.71 -12.43
N ILE A 8 8.07 4.90 -12.97
CA ILE A 8 9.28 4.20 -12.49
C ILE A 8 9.63 4.67 -11.07
N GLY A 9 9.49 5.98 -10.82
CA GLY A 9 9.70 6.58 -9.50
C GLY A 9 8.73 6.03 -8.46
N ALA A 10 7.42 5.97 -8.73
CA ALA A 10 6.42 5.48 -7.78
C ALA A 10 6.54 3.97 -7.48
N ILE A 11 6.92 3.16 -8.47
CA ILE A 11 7.02 1.70 -8.30
C ILE A 11 8.32 1.31 -7.60
N PHE A 12 9.47 1.86 -8.03
CA PHE A 12 10.79 1.37 -7.62
C PHE A 12 11.55 2.31 -6.69
N VAL A 13 11.50 3.63 -6.90
CA VAL A 13 12.41 4.56 -6.20
C VAL A 13 11.81 5.15 -4.93
N ASN A 14 10.56 5.60 -5.00
CA ASN A 14 9.76 6.07 -3.87
C ASN A 14 8.75 5.00 -3.43
N ASN A 15 9.17 3.74 -3.42
CA ASN A 15 8.31 2.66 -2.96
C ASN A 15 7.94 2.89 -1.49
N PHE A 16 6.63 3.09 -1.23
CA PHE A 16 6.14 3.46 0.10
C PHE A 16 6.51 2.46 1.19
N ILE A 17 6.67 1.17 0.86
CA ILE A 17 6.96 0.13 1.85
C ILE A 17 8.45 -0.03 2.09
N LEU A 18 9.25 -0.03 1.01
CA LEU A 18 10.65 -0.42 1.08
C LEU A 18 11.61 0.77 1.22
N ALA A 19 11.20 1.94 0.75
CA ALA A 19 11.97 3.19 0.85
C ALA A 19 11.41 4.13 1.94
N GLN A 20 10.08 4.20 2.10
CA GLN A 20 9.46 5.09 3.10
C GLN A 20 8.98 4.35 4.36
N PHE A 21 9.02 3.01 4.40
CA PHE A 21 8.60 2.19 5.55
C PHE A 21 7.13 2.36 5.99
N LEU A 22 6.23 2.72 5.06
CA LEU A 22 4.79 2.80 5.27
C LEU A 22 4.11 1.48 4.87
N GLY A 23 3.09 1.06 5.63
CA GLY A 23 2.30 -0.14 5.30
C GLY A 23 2.89 -1.47 5.76
N ILE A 24 3.72 -1.45 6.81
CA ILE A 24 4.36 -2.64 7.38
C ILE A 24 3.34 -3.61 8.00
N CYS A 25 2.24 -3.11 8.57
CA CYS A 25 1.23 -3.93 9.23
C CYS A 25 0.65 -5.04 8.33
N PRO A 26 0.09 -4.72 7.14
CA PRO A 26 -0.38 -5.75 6.21
C PRO A 26 0.77 -6.56 5.61
N PHE A 27 1.93 -5.93 5.40
CA PHE A 27 3.12 -6.57 4.85
C PHE A 27 3.63 -7.73 5.72
N LEU A 28 3.66 -7.58 7.04
CA LEU A 28 4.07 -8.64 7.97
C LEU A 28 2.93 -9.62 8.29
N GLY A 29 1.68 -9.14 8.31
CA GLY A 29 0.50 -9.93 8.69
C GLY A 29 0.03 -10.94 7.65
N VAL A 30 -0.02 -10.53 6.37
CA VAL A 30 -0.72 -11.31 5.31
C VAL A 30 0.24 -12.01 4.34
N SER A 31 1.55 -11.78 4.46
CA SER A 31 2.58 -12.38 3.59
C SER A 31 2.87 -13.88 3.85
N LYS A 32 1.98 -14.64 4.51
CA LYS A 32 2.23 -16.08 4.76
C LYS A 32 1.99 -16.97 3.54
N LYS A 33 1.12 -16.54 2.63
CA LYS A 33 0.75 -17.26 1.41
C LYS A 33 0.71 -16.30 0.25
N THR A 34 1.20 -16.72 -0.91
CA THR A 34 1.19 -15.89 -2.13
C THR A 34 -0.22 -15.54 -2.59
N ASP A 35 -1.18 -16.46 -2.51
CA ASP A 35 -2.59 -16.20 -2.88
C ASP A 35 -3.24 -15.09 -2.05
N SER A 36 -3.04 -15.12 -0.73
CA SER A 36 -3.59 -14.11 0.18
C SER A 36 -2.90 -12.75 0.00
N ALA A 37 -1.59 -12.75 -0.25
CA ALA A 37 -0.82 -11.55 -0.51
C ALA A 37 -1.25 -10.86 -1.82
N LEU A 38 -1.49 -11.63 -2.90
CA LEU A 38 -2.02 -11.12 -4.16
C LEU A 38 -3.42 -10.52 -3.99
N GLY A 39 -4.32 -11.24 -3.31
CA GLY A 39 -5.67 -10.73 -3.05
C GLY A 39 -5.67 -9.42 -2.25
N MET A 40 -4.79 -9.30 -1.26
CA MET A 40 -4.62 -8.05 -0.52
C MET A 40 -4.08 -6.92 -1.39
N GLY A 41 -3.06 -7.21 -2.21
CA GLY A 41 -2.44 -6.23 -3.09
C GLY A 41 -3.41 -5.63 -4.09
N VAL A 42 -4.22 -6.48 -4.75
CA VAL A 42 -5.26 -6.02 -5.70
C VAL A 42 -6.28 -5.11 -5.02
N ALA A 43 -6.75 -5.47 -3.81
CA ALA A 43 -7.67 -4.64 -3.05
C ALA A 43 -7.04 -3.27 -2.70
N VAL A 44 -5.77 -3.25 -2.30
CA VAL A 44 -5.04 -2.02 -1.98
C VAL A 44 -4.83 -1.15 -3.23
N ILE A 45 -4.49 -1.72 -4.39
CA ILE A 45 -4.38 -0.96 -5.65
C ILE A 45 -5.68 -0.22 -5.96
N PHE A 46 -6.81 -0.92 -5.86
CA PHE A 46 -8.12 -0.33 -6.12
C PHE A 46 -8.44 0.80 -5.14
N VAL A 47 -8.27 0.57 -3.83
CA VAL A 47 -8.52 1.59 -2.80
C VAL A 47 -7.59 2.79 -2.99
N MET A 48 -6.30 2.59 -3.26
CA MET A 48 -5.34 3.68 -3.45
C MET A 48 -5.64 4.51 -4.70
N GLY A 49 -6.00 3.88 -5.82
CA GLY A 49 -6.36 4.61 -7.05
C GLY A 49 -7.61 5.46 -6.85
N VAL A 50 -8.70 4.87 -6.33
CA VAL A 50 -9.97 5.58 -6.12
C VAL A 50 -9.86 6.65 -5.03
N ALA A 51 -9.18 6.32 -3.91
CA ALA A 51 -8.95 7.28 -2.84
C ALA A 51 -8.18 8.50 -3.36
N SER A 52 -7.17 8.32 -4.21
CA SER A 52 -6.38 9.42 -4.77
C SER A 52 -7.20 10.41 -5.58
N ILE A 53 -8.24 9.98 -6.30
CA ILE A 53 -9.15 10.87 -7.03
C ILE A 53 -10.05 11.63 -6.05
N ILE A 54 -10.66 10.92 -5.10
CA ILE A 54 -11.65 11.49 -4.19
C ILE A 54 -10.97 12.45 -3.21
N THR A 55 -9.83 12.08 -2.63
CA THR A 55 -9.10 12.94 -1.69
C THR A 55 -8.58 14.21 -2.38
N TYR A 56 -8.20 14.14 -3.66
CA TYR A 56 -7.84 15.32 -4.44
C TYR A 56 -9.01 16.30 -4.58
N ALA A 57 -10.21 15.79 -4.91
CA ALA A 57 -11.42 16.62 -4.99
C ALA A 57 -11.81 17.21 -3.62
N VAL A 58 -11.73 16.41 -2.56
CA VAL A 58 -11.99 16.85 -1.18
C VAL A 58 -11.00 17.94 -0.75
N ASN A 59 -9.72 17.80 -1.11
CA ASN A 59 -8.69 18.78 -0.77
C ASN A 59 -8.97 20.15 -1.41
N LEU A 60 -9.40 20.17 -2.68
CA LEU A 60 -9.78 21.42 -3.35
C LEU A 60 -10.95 22.13 -2.63
N LEU A 61 -11.88 21.35 -2.09
CA LEU A 61 -13.00 21.87 -1.30
C LEU A 61 -12.53 22.43 0.05
N LEU A 62 -11.63 21.73 0.73
CA LEU A 62 -11.05 22.16 2.02
C LEU A 62 -10.26 23.47 1.89
N ILE A 63 -9.45 23.62 0.84
CA ILE A 63 -8.71 24.86 0.55
C ILE A 63 -9.67 26.02 0.34
N LYS A 64 -10.76 25.80 -0.43
CA LYS A 64 -11.77 26.84 -0.67
C LYS A 64 -12.44 27.32 0.61
N TRP A 65 -12.60 26.43 1.60
CA TRP A 65 -13.22 26.74 2.89
C TRP A 65 -12.20 27.14 3.97
N ASN A 66 -10.91 27.17 3.64
CA ASN A 66 -9.80 27.50 4.57
C ASN A 66 -9.72 26.56 5.79
N VAL A 67 -10.16 25.30 5.65
CA VAL A 67 -10.18 24.29 6.74
C VAL A 67 -9.15 23.19 6.49
N GLU A 68 -7.91 23.59 6.16
CA GLU A 68 -6.83 22.66 5.84
C GLU A 68 -6.44 21.78 7.04
N TYR A 69 -6.68 22.23 8.28
CA TYR A 69 -6.30 21.48 9.49
C TYR A 69 -7.02 20.12 9.63
N ILE A 70 -8.22 19.95 9.04
CA ILE A 70 -9.03 18.70 9.15
C ILE A 70 -8.67 17.69 8.04
N GLN A 71 -7.75 18.02 7.14
CA GLN A 71 -7.42 17.22 5.95
C GLN A 71 -7.17 15.73 6.26
N THR A 72 -6.35 15.42 7.25
CA THR A 72 -6.02 14.02 7.61
C THR A 72 -7.26 13.25 8.06
N ILE A 73 -8.12 13.87 8.87
CA ILE A 73 -9.36 13.24 9.37
C ILE A 73 -10.33 13.01 8.21
N ALA A 74 -10.48 13.99 7.31
CA ALA A 74 -11.32 13.85 6.13
C ALA A 74 -10.83 12.71 5.21
N PHE A 75 -9.52 12.56 5.04
CA PHE A 75 -8.96 11.48 4.22
C PHE A 75 -9.19 10.10 4.83
N ILE A 76 -9.01 9.95 6.14
CA ILE A 76 -9.31 8.69 6.84
C ILE A 76 -10.79 8.31 6.67
N LEU A 77 -11.72 9.27 6.78
CA LEU A 77 -13.16 9.02 6.57
C LEU A 77 -13.47 8.56 5.14
N VAL A 78 -12.87 9.21 4.14
CA VAL A 78 -13.03 8.80 2.73
C VAL A 78 -12.51 7.37 2.52
N ILE A 79 -11.32 7.06 3.03
CA ILE A 79 -10.72 5.73 2.91
C ILE A 79 -11.59 4.69 3.64
N ALA A 80 -12.09 4.99 4.84
CA ALA A 80 -12.95 4.11 5.60
C ALA A 80 -14.24 3.76 4.84
N ALA A 81 -14.90 4.75 4.24
CA ALA A 81 -16.09 4.53 3.43
C ALA A 81 -15.80 3.65 2.19
N LEU A 82 -14.65 3.86 1.53
CA LEU A 82 -14.23 3.06 0.37
C LEU A 82 -13.92 1.61 0.76
N VAL A 83 -13.19 1.38 1.85
CA VAL A 83 -12.86 0.03 2.30
C VAL A 83 -14.12 -0.71 2.73
N GLN A 84 -15.08 -0.03 3.36
CA GLN A 84 -16.37 -0.63 3.71
C GLN A 84 -17.11 -1.12 2.47
N LEU A 85 -17.07 -0.34 1.37
CA LEU A 85 -17.64 -0.77 0.09
C LEU A 85 -16.91 -1.99 -0.46
N VAL A 86 -15.58 -2.00 -0.41
CA VAL A 86 -14.75 -3.13 -0.85
C VAL A 86 -15.04 -4.39 -0.03
N GLU A 87 -15.26 -4.28 1.27
CA GLU A 87 -15.62 -5.40 2.14
C GLU A 87 -16.91 -6.09 1.70
N ILE A 88 -17.95 -5.31 1.41
CA ILE A 88 -19.25 -5.83 0.94
C ILE A 88 -19.09 -6.51 -0.43
N VAL A 89 -18.28 -5.93 -1.32
CA VAL A 89 -18.00 -6.50 -2.65
C VAL A 89 -17.25 -7.84 -2.52
N ILE A 90 -16.18 -7.89 -1.73
CA ILE A 90 -15.39 -9.13 -1.54
C ILE A 90 -16.25 -10.24 -0.94
N LYS A 91 -17.09 -9.91 0.06
CA LYS A 91 -17.99 -10.87 0.70
C LYS A 91 -18.98 -11.50 -0.30
N ARG A 92 -19.37 -10.75 -1.34
CA ARG A 92 -20.32 -11.22 -2.36
C ARG A 92 -19.65 -11.98 -3.52
N PHE A 93 -18.49 -11.53 -3.99
CA PHE A 93 -17.84 -12.11 -5.17
C PHE A 93 -16.91 -13.29 -4.84
N SER A 94 -16.22 -13.26 -3.68
CA SER A 94 -15.26 -14.30 -3.31
C SER A 94 -15.30 -14.62 -1.81
N PRO A 95 -16.19 -15.54 -1.38
CA PRO A 95 -16.24 -15.96 0.02
C PRO A 95 -14.95 -16.65 0.49
N GLY A 96 -14.21 -17.30 -0.42
CA GLY A 96 -12.90 -17.90 -0.11
C GLY A 96 -11.85 -16.85 0.28
N LEU A 97 -11.81 -15.72 -0.43
CA LEU A 97 -10.89 -14.63 -0.11
C LEU A 97 -11.32 -13.88 1.16
N TYR A 98 -12.63 -13.71 1.37
CA TYR A 98 -13.17 -13.13 2.60
C TYR A 98 -12.81 -13.97 3.84
N ASN A 99 -12.87 -15.31 3.77
CA ASN A 99 -12.49 -16.15 4.90
C ASN A 99 -10.98 -16.10 5.22
N ALA A 100 -10.13 -15.87 4.21
CA ALA A 100 -8.68 -15.75 4.39
C ALA A 100 -8.24 -14.35 4.84
N LEU A 101 -8.92 -13.29 4.39
CA LEU A 101 -8.54 -11.90 4.64
C LEU A 101 -9.49 -11.13 5.56
N GLY A 102 -10.64 -11.67 5.98
CA GLY A 102 -11.70 -10.94 6.68
C GLY A 102 -11.22 -10.12 7.88
N VAL A 103 -10.32 -10.67 8.69
CA VAL A 103 -9.71 -9.99 9.85
C VAL A 103 -8.75 -8.86 9.44
N TYR A 104 -8.19 -8.94 8.24
CA TYR A 104 -7.23 -7.99 7.68
C TYR A 104 -7.84 -6.91 6.78
N LEU A 105 -9.12 -6.98 6.44
CA LEU A 105 -9.79 -5.92 5.68
C LEU A 105 -9.79 -4.57 6.42
N PRO A 106 -10.07 -4.50 7.74
CA PRO A 106 -9.92 -3.28 8.52
C PRO A 106 -8.47 -2.75 8.59
N LEU A 107 -7.45 -3.57 8.30
CA LEU A 107 -6.07 -3.08 8.24
C LEU A 107 -5.82 -2.24 6.99
N ILE A 108 -6.72 -2.25 5.99
CA ILE A 108 -6.60 -1.38 4.81
C ILE A 108 -6.95 0.07 5.17
N THR A 109 -7.94 0.32 6.05
CA THR A 109 -8.34 1.69 6.44
C THR A 109 -7.27 2.40 7.24
N THR A 110 -6.53 1.65 8.06
CA THR A 110 -5.43 2.15 8.89
C THR A 110 -4.07 1.97 8.23
N ASN A 111 -4.02 1.63 6.94
CA ASN A 111 -2.78 1.44 6.22
C ASN A 111 -2.09 2.78 5.95
N CYS A 112 -0.92 2.97 6.56
CA CYS A 112 -0.11 4.18 6.40
C CYS A 112 0.23 4.47 4.93
N ALA A 113 0.42 3.45 4.09
CA ALA A 113 0.75 3.65 2.68
C ALA A 113 -0.41 4.30 1.90
N VAL A 114 -1.65 3.93 2.22
CA VAL A 114 -2.86 4.50 1.56
C VAL A 114 -3.02 5.97 1.95
N LEU A 115 -2.88 6.27 3.24
CA LEU A 115 -2.93 7.65 3.74
C LEU A 115 -1.76 8.50 3.20
N GLY A 116 -0.54 7.95 3.19
CA GLY A 116 0.65 8.64 2.71
C GLY A 116 0.55 9.06 1.25
N VAL A 117 0.07 8.16 0.38
CA VAL A 117 -0.19 8.49 -1.03
C VAL A 117 -1.25 9.57 -1.19
N ALA A 118 -2.33 9.50 -0.41
CA ALA A 118 -3.37 10.53 -0.45
C ALA A 118 -2.82 11.92 -0.07
N ILE A 119 -1.94 12.00 0.93
CA ILE A 119 -1.29 13.25 1.35
C ILE A 119 -0.28 13.74 0.30
N VAL A 120 0.57 12.85 -0.23
CA VAL A 120 1.55 13.20 -1.27
C VAL A 120 0.86 13.75 -2.53
N ASN A 121 -0.27 13.16 -2.92
CA ASN A 121 -1.03 13.57 -4.10
C ASN A 121 -1.62 14.98 -4.01
N VAL A 122 -1.88 15.47 -2.81
CA VAL A 122 -2.47 16.79 -2.57
C VAL A 122 -1.45 17.83 -2.11
N THR A 123 -0.22 17.40 -1.80
CA THR A 123 0.85 18.29 -1.34
C THR A 123 1.31 19.19 -2.51
N PRO A 124 1.20 20.53 -2.39
CA PRO A 124 1.49 21.45 -3.49
C PRO A 124 2.89 21.32 -4.08
N SER A 125 3.87 20.91 -3.26
CA SER A 125 5.27 20.71 -3.65
C SER A 125 5.47 19.71 -4.79
N TYR A 126 4.51 18.81 -5.04
CA TYR A 126 4.59 17.82 -6.11
C TYR A 126 3.86 18.24 -7.40
N GLY A 127 2.98 19.24 -7.36
CA GLY A 127 2.31 19.80 -8.55
C GLY A 127 1.49 18.80 -9.37
N TYR A 128 0.91 17.77 -8.75
CA TYR A 128 0.20 16.73 -9.47
C TYR A 128 -1.17 17.20 -10.00
N ASN A 129 -1.41 16.93 -11.29
CA ASN A 129 -2.76 17.00 -11.88
C ASN A 129 -3.60 15.80 -11.43
N LEU A 130 -4.93 15.89 -11.54
CA LEU A 130 -5.86 14.79 -11.17
C LEU A 130 -5.46 13.43 -11.78
N ILE A 131 -5.07 13.42 -13.06
CA ILE A 131 -4.62 12.21 -13.76
C ILE A 131 -3.31 11.68 -13.15
N GLN A 132 -2.38 12.56 -12.80
CA GLN A 132 -1.10 12.17 -12.20
C GLN A 132 -1.30 11.64 -10.78
N ALA A 133 -2.20 12.22 -10.00
CA ALA A 133 -2.57 11.72 -8.67
C ALA A 133 -3.17 10.30 -8.75
N PHE A 134 -4.08 10.06 -9.71
CA PHE A 134 -4.63 8.72 -9.94
C PHE A 134 -3.55 7.71 -10.34
N LEU A 135 -2.71 8.05 -11.32
CA LEU A 135 -1.61 7.18 -11.76
C LEU A 135 -0.65 6.90 -10.61
N ASN A 136 -0.25 7.92 -9.85
CA ASN A 136 0.61 7.75 -8.68
C ASN A 136 -0.02 6.79 -7.65
N GLY A 137 -1.34 6.90 -7.41
CA GLY A 137 -2.06 5.98 -6.54
C GLY A 137 -2.04 4.53 -7.01
N VAL A 138 -2.33 4.30 -8.29
CA VAL A 138 -2.32 2.96 -8.90
C VAL A 138 -0.92 2.36 -8.87
N PHE A 139 0.09 3.11 -9.31
CA PHE A 139 1.47 2.62 -9.38
C PHE A 139 2.10 2.41 -8.01
N SER A 140 1.76 3.24 -7.01
CA SER A 140 2.15 3.01 -5.62
C SER A 140 1.51 1.73 -5.07
N GLY A 141 0.25 1.45 -5.42
CA GLY A 141 -0.41 0.18 -5.07
C GLY A 141 0.23 -1.04 -5.76
N VAL A 142 0.69 -0.88 -7.01
CA VAL A 142 1.44 -1.92 -7.72
C VAL A 142 2.78 -2.19 -7.03
N GLY A 143 3.49 -1.13 -6.63
CA GLY A 143 4.70 -1.24 -5.80
C GLY A 143 4.44 -1.96 -4.47
N PHE A 144 3.27 -1.71 -3.86
CA PHE A 144 2.84 -2.42 -2.65
C PHE A 144 2.62 -3.90 -2.88
N THR A 145 1.92 -4.23 -3.96
CA THR A 145 1.61 -5.61 -4.34
C THR A 145 2.89 -6.38 -4.65
N LEU A 146 3.83 -5.75 -5.36
CA LEU A 146 5.12 -6.36 -5.68
C LEU A 146 5.91 -6.69 -4.40
N ALA A 147 5.98 -5.76 -3.44
CA ALA A 147 6.67 -5.97 -2.17
C ALA A 147 6.05 -7.13 -1.36
N ILE A 148 4.72 -7.15 -1.20
CA ILE A 148 4.06 -8.19 -0.38
C ILE A 148 4.13 -9.57 -1.02
N VAL A 149 4.08 -9.66 -2.36
CA VAL A 149 4.21 -10.93 -3.10
C VAL A 149 5.63 -11.47 -3.01
N LEU A 150 6.65 -10.61 -3.16
CA LEU A 150 8.04 -11.00 -2.94
C LEU A 150 8.24 -11.53 -1.52
N MET A 151 7.67 -10.85 -0.53
CA MET A 151 7.76 -11.29 0.87
C MET A 151 7.07 -12.63 1.10
N ALA A 152 5.91 -12.83 0.47
CA ALA A 152 5.21 -14.11 0.54
C ALA A 152 6.02 -15.25 -0.08
N GLY A 153 6.63 -15.03 -1.23
CA GLY A 153 7.52 -16.01 -1.87
C GLY A 153 8.72 -16.37 -1.00
N ILE A 154 9.37 -15.37 -0.37
CA ILE A 154 10.49 -15.63 0.56
C ILE A 154 10.02 -16.43 1.77
N ARG A 155 8.87 -16.07 2.37
CA ARG A 155 8.34 -16.79 3.55
C ARG A 155 7.91 -18.21 3.23
N GLU A 156 7.32 -18.47 2.07
CA GLU A 156 6.98 -19.83 1.62
C GLU A 156 8.23 -20.68 1.45
N LYS A 157 9.31 -20.12 0.90
CA LYS A 157 10.59 -20.82 0.75
C LYS A 157 11.25 -21.09 2.10
N LEU A 158 11.26 -20.11 3.01
CA LEU A 158 11.81 -20.24 4.35
C LEU A 158 11.13 -21.35 5.17
N ARG A 159 9.84 -21.58 4.95
CA ARG A 159 9.10 -22.64 5.65
C ARG A 159 9.65 -24.05 5.39
N HIS A 160 10.33 -24.25 4.27
CA HIS A 160 10.95 -25.52 3.90
C HIS A 160 12.45 -25.59 4.25
N SER A 161 12.98 -24.55 4.89
CA SER A 161 14.38 -24.49 5.31
C SER A 161 14.50 -24.84 6.80
N ASP A 162 15.63 -25.44 7.19
CA ASP A 162 15.93 -25.71 8.61
C ASP A 162 16.31 -24.40 9.31
N ILE A 163 15.34 -23.77 9.96
CA ILE A 163 15.52 -22.55 10.74
C ILE A 163 15.62 -22.92 12.22
N PRO A 164 16.61 -22.43 12.98
CA PRO A 164 16.68 -22.64 14.42
C PRO A 164 15.40 -22.16 15.12
N GLU A 165 14.96 -22.90 16.13
CA GLU A 165 13.65 -22.74 16.78
C GLU A 165 13.40 -21.30 17.26
N SER A 166 14.44 -20.62 17.78
CA SER A 166 14.36 -19.23 18.25
C SER A 166 14.05 -18.20 17.16
N PHE A 167 14.29 -18.51 15.89
CA PHE A 167 14.07 -17.59 14.77
C PHE A 167 12.75 -17.84 14.02
N GLN A 168 12.04 -18.93 14.32
CA GLN A 168 10.83 -19.29 13.58
C GLN A 168 9.71 -18.24 13.72
N GLY A 169 9.00 -18.00 12.63
CA GLY A 169 7.85 -17.10 12.60
C GLY A 169 8.24 -15.63 12.38
N PHE A 170 7.95 -14.77 13.36
CA PHE A 170 8.09 -13.31 13.23
C PHE A 170 9.55 -12.82 13.15
N PRO A 171 10.51 -13.35 13.95
CA PRO A 171 11.89 -12.88 13.92
C PRO A 171 12.55 -13.06 12.54
N ILE A 172 12.44 -14.25 11.94
CA ILE A 172 12.98 -14.48 10.59
C ILE A 172 12.27 -13.65 9.52
N THR A 173 10.99 -13.34 9.73
CA THR A 173 10.23 -12.44 8.83
C THR A 173 10.81 -11.03 8.86
N LEU A 174 11.19 -10.51 10.04
CA LEU A 174 11.85 -9.20 10.14
C LEU A 174 13.24 -9.19 9.50
N VAL A 175 14.03 -10.26 9.68
CA VAL A 175 15.34 -10.39 9.03
C VAL A 175 15.21 -10.44 7.50
N ALA A 176 14.25 -11.21 6.98
CA ALA A 176 13.99 -11.24 5.55
C ALA A 176 13.50 -9.88 5.02
N ALA A 177 12.67 -9.16 5.79
CA ALA A 177 12.22 -7.81 5.44
C ALA A 177 13.37 -6.79 5.42
N SER A 178 14.31 -6.85 6.37
CA SER A 178 15.46 -5.95 6.39
C SER A 178 16.41 -6.19 5.21
N ILE A 179 16.67 -7.47 4.87
CA ILE A 179 17.47 -7.83 3.69
C ILE A 179 16.78 -7.36 2.40
N MET A 180 15.45 -7.52 2.31
CA MET A 180 14.68 -7.01 1.17
C MET A 180 14.76 -5.48 1.06
N SER A 181 14.63 -4.75 2.18
CA SER A 181 14.77 -3.29 2.17
C SER A 181 16.15 -2.85 1.69
N MET A 182 17.24 -3.51 2.15
CA MET A 182 18.60 -3.24 1.66
C MET A 182 18.77 -3.50 0.15
N ALA A 183 18.08 -4.50 -0.41
CA ALA A 183 18.11 -4.73 -1.86
C ALA A 183 17.37 -3.63 -2.64
N PHE A 184 16.29 -3.07 -2.07
CA PHE A 184 15.51 -2.04 -2.73
C PHE A 184 16.10 -0.63 -2.60
N THR A 185 16.89 -0.33 -1.57
CA THR A 185 17.60 0.95 -1.48
C THR A 185 18.61 1.14 -2.62
N ALA A 186 19.09 0.05 -3.24
CA ALA A 186 19.93 0.11 -4.44
C ALA A 186 19.24 0.80 -5.62
N PHE A 187 17.89 0.77 -5.68
CA PHE A 187 17.12 1.47 -6.70
C PHE A 187 16.97 2.97 -6.45
N GLY A 188 17.39 3.47 -5.27
CA GLY A 188 17.30 4.88 -4.87
C GLY A 188 18.09 5.84 -5.78
N GLY A 189 19.12 5.35 -6.48
CA GLY A 189 19.97 6.15 -7.38
C GLY A 189 19.60 6.08 -8.87
N MET A 190 18.47 5.48 -9.24
CA MET A 190 18.08 5.29 -10.65
C MET A 190 17.45 6.53 -11.32
N ILE A 191 17.20 7.62 -10.58
CA ILE A 191 16.65 8.89 -11.09
C ILE A 191 17.43 10.08 -10.56
#